data_AF-A0A930XCB9-F1
#
_entry.id   AF-A0A930XCB9-F1
#
_cell.length_a   1.000
_cell.length_b   1.000
_cell.length_c   1.000
_cell.angle_alpha   90.00
_cell.angle_beta   90.00
_cell.angle_gamma   90.00
#
_symmetry.space_group_name_H-M   'P 1'
#
loop_
_entity.id
_entity.type
_entity.pdbx_description
1 polymer ?
#
loop_
_entity_poly.entity_id
_entity_poly.type
_entity_poly.pdbx_seq_one_letter_code
_entity_poly.pdbx_strand_id
1 'polypeptide(L)'
;MFSYFRRLLASSVMVMGVTLGAVSPLVISTSAQAQQAVSGNASDLRIPSQKLSQAPTLAQGTTNFPDVSQDFWARPFIQALAERNIIVGFPDGTYRPQQPVTRAEFAAIILRAFNQNPIRQLPTGGFRDVPSGFWAANAITRAYETGFLSGYPDNTFRPNLQITKVQAVVSLASGLGLSGGDTATLANFYADAGAIPNYALNQVAGATQARVVVNYPDIRLFNPEVPLTRADAAAHVYQALVRQGQLQPIASNLPAAQYIVGSTQTGNDIVSTATASNSFNTLASLLQTAGLAESLQQGGPFTVFAPTDEAFAALPQATLERLQQPENRETLIRILTYHVVPGQLTASQLRTGEINTAEGRPVNVNVNVAENRVTINNAQVTQADIAASNGVIHAINRVLLPSDISLDLGTPGQPTITPGRATRGGRSYIGAAGNIGLRGDSALSEGNIAVISKIGLTNNFSVRPGAVFGDNTVVLVPLTFDLAPRSVSPTGEVTFGISPYLGAGVAIDTSNDADVGLLLTGGVDVPLATRFTLNGAVNAAFLDRTDVGIQLGVGFNF
;
A
#
# COMPACT_ATOMS: atom_id res chain seq x y z
N MET A 1 53.18 5.68 19.20
CA MET A 1 53.46 4.62 20.20
C MET A 1 53.17 5.21 21.57
N PHE A 2 52.18 4.64 22.26
CA PHE A 2 51.99 4.66 23.71
C PHE A 2 51.54 5.94 24.46
N SER A 3 50.38 5.74 25.09
CA SER A 3 49.92 6.20 26.41
C SER A 3 49.66 7.68 26.62
N TYR A 4 48.38 8.06 26.68
CA TYR A 4 47.82 8.86 27.78
C TYR A 4 46.27 8.69 27.80
N PHE A 5 45.81 7.48 28.15
CA PHE A 5 44.41 7.22 28.53
C PHE A 5 44.40 6.67 29.95
N ARG A 6 44.20 7.54 30.95
CA ARG A 6 43.78 7.15 32.30
C ARG A 6 43.20 8.34 33.07
N ARG A 7 42.02 8.11 33.66
CA ARG A 7 41.23 8.91 34.63
C ARG A 7 40.32 9.95 33.96
N LEU A 8 38.99 9.92 34.11
CA LEU A 8 38.20 9.65 35.32
C LEU A 8 37.04 8.66 35.12
N LEU A 9 37.00 7.66 36.00
CA LEU A 9 35.81 6.89 36.40
C LEU A 9 35.68 7.07 37.91
N ALA A 10 34.54 7.61 38.34
CA ALA A 10 33.95 7.64 39.70
C ALA A 10 32.89 8.76 39.63
N SER A 11 31.59 8.60 39.89
CA SER A 11 30.84 7.55 40.55
C SER A 11 29.38 7.76 40.18
N SER A 12 28.63 6.70 39.86
CA SER A 12 27.19 6.56 40.16
C SER A 12 26.79 5.14 39.81
N VAL A 13 26.99 4.25 40.77
CA VAL A 13 26.38 2.93 40.80
C VAL A 13 24.90 3.15 41.09
N MET A 14 24.04 3.02 40.08
CA MET A 14 22.63 2.77 40.32
C MET A 14 22.39 1.28 40.15
N VAL A 15 22.12 0.64 41.28
CA VAL A 15 21.88 -0.78 41.44
C VAL A 15 20.69 -1.19 40.56
N MET A 16 20.95 -2.10 39.63
CA MET A 16 19.93 -2.81 38.86
C MET A 16 19.29 -3.86 39.79
N GLY A 17 18.31 -3.42 40.58
CA GLY A 17 17.43 -4.28 41.34
C GLY A 17 16.17 -4.58 40.52
N VAL A 18 16.21 -5.60 39.67
CA VAL A 18 14.97 -6.15 39.08
C VAL A 18 14.34 -7.04 40.15
N THR A 19 13.43 -6.46 40.94
CA THR A 19 12.44 -7.26 41.66
C THR A 19 11.53 -7.91 40.63
N LEU A 20 11.58 -9.23 40.51
CA LEU A 20 10.55 -10.05 39.88
C LEU A 20 9.25 -9.89 40.67
N GLY A 21 8.47 -8.86 40.32
CA GLY A 21 7.06 -8.80 40.70
C GLY A 21 6.31 -9.86 39.90
N ALA A 22 5.93 -10.95 40.56
CA ALA A 22 4.98 -11.90 40.04
C ALA A 22 3.66 -11.15 39.75
N VAL A 23 3.39 -10.87 38.48
CA VAL A 23 2.06 -10.46 38.02
C VAL A 23 1.19 -11.72 38.00
N SER A 24 0.47 -11.93 39.09
CA SER A 24 -0.68 -12.81 39.13
C SER A 24 -1.68 -12.36 38.05
N PRO A 25 -2.17 -13.24 37.18
CA PRO A 25 -3.27 -12.87 36.29
C PRO A 25 -4.49 -12.55 37.15
N LEU A 26 -5.00 -11.32 37.00
CA LEU A 26 -6.24 -10.86 37.58
C LEU A 26 -7.38 -11.69 36.96
N VAL A 27 -7.93 -12.62 37.73
CA VAL A 27 -9.13 -13.37 37.35
C VAL A 27 -10.32 -12.42 37.46
N ILE A 28 -10.79 -11.91 36.32
CA ILE A 28 -12.11 -11.28 36.24
C ILE A 28 -13.12 -12.41 36.04
N SER A 29 -13.57 -12.98 37.15
CA SER A 29 -14.77 -13.80 37.19
C SER A 29 -15.97 -12.90 37.49
N THR A 30 -16.83 -12.67 36.49
CA THR A 30 -18.21 -12.22 36.72
C THR A 30 -19.17 -13.07 35.92
N SER A 31 -20.08 -13.69 36.67
CA SER A 31 -21.15 -14.59 36.29
C SER A 31 -22.22 -13.90 35.42
N ALA A 32 -22.56 -14.50 34.29
CA ALA A 32 -23.85 -14.26 33.63
C ALA A 32 -24.87 -15.26 34.17
N GLN A 33 -25.92 -14.74 34.81
CA GLN A 33 -27.07 -15.48 35.31
C GLN A 33 -27.79 -16.16 34.14
N ALA A 34 -27.94 -17.49 34.24
CA ALA A 34 -28.79 -18.26 33.34
C ALA A 34 -30.25 -18.06 33.75
N GLN A 35 -31.06 -17.55 32.82
CA GLN A 35 -32.52 -17.63 32.88
C GLN A 35 -32.94 -19.11 32.75
N GLN A 36 -33.89 -19.50 33.59
CA GLN A 36 -34.37 -20.87 33.82
C GLN A 36 -34.95 -21.56 32.58
N ALA A 37 -34.62 -22.84 32.40
CA ALA A 37 -35.45 -23.81 31.70
C ALA A 37 -35.49 -25.13 32.49
N VAL A 38 -36.64 -25.34 33.13
CA VAL A 38 -37.36 -26.58 33.48
C VAL A 38 -36.55 -27.85 33.82
N SER A 39 -36.75 -28.26 35.08
CA SER A 39 -36.38 -29.53 35.73
C SER A 39 -36.80 -30.80 34.95
N GLY A 40 -35.88 -31.75 34.82
CA GLY A 40 -36.10 -33.14 34.44
C GLY A 40 -34.94 -34.01 34.91
N ASN A 41 -35.24 -35.10 35.64
CA ASN A 41 -34.34 -35.87 36.48
C ASN A 41 -33.09 -36.46 35.82
N ALA A 42 -31.99 -36.45 36.60
CA ALA A 42 -30.72 -37.10 36.31
C ALA A 42 -30.75 -38.58 36.74
N SER A 43 -31.14 -39.47 35.82
CA SER A 43 -30.85 -40.90 35.93
C SER A 43 -31.11 -41.63 34.61
N ASP A 44 -30.38 -41.24 33.55
CA ASP A 44 -30.21 -42.04 32.33
C ASP A 44 -28.93 -41.58 31.59
N LEU A 45 -27.77 -41.83 32.20
CA LEU A 45 -26.47 -41.73 31.51
C LEU A 45 -26.20 -43.02 30.73
N ARG A 46 -26.99 -43.26 29.69
CA ARG A 46 -26.58 -44.12 28.57
C ARG A 46 -26.29 -43.19 27.41
N ILE A 47 -25.01 -42.88 27.18
CA ILE A 47 -24.56 -42.19 25.97
C ILE A 47 -24.95 -43.07 24.79
N PRO A 48 -25.87 -42.68 23.91
CA PRO A 48 -26.03 -43.37 22.64
C PRO A 48 -24.76 -43.07 21.85
N SER A 49 -24.04 -44.11 21.45
CA SER A 49 -22.91 -44.01 20.51
C SER A 49 -23.37 -43.24 19.28
N GLN A 50 -23.07 -41.94 19.23
CA GLN A 50 -23.22 -41.15 18.01
C GLN A 50 -22.31 -41.80 16.98
N LYS A 51 -22.94 -42.40 15.97
CA LYS A 51 -22.30 -42.96 14.79
C LYS A 51 -21.23 -41.98 14.32
N LEU A 52 -19.96 -42.37 14.42
CA LEU A 52 -18.83 -41.61 13.88
C LEU A 52 -19.18 -41.25 12.44
N SER A 53 -19.40 -39.96 12.18
CA SER A 53 -19.73 -39.46 10.85
C SER A 53 -18.60 -39.85 9.91
N GLN A 54 -18.92 -40.62 8.87
CA GLN A 54 -17.96 -41.04 7.84
C GLN A 54 -17.44 -39.78 7.12
N ALA A 55 -16.18 -39.80 6.69
CA ALA A 55 -15.63 -38.72 5.88
C ALA A 55 -16.60 -38.43 4.72
N PRO A 56 -16.94 -37.16 4.42
CA PRO A 56 -17.68 -36.88 3.20
C PRO A 56 -16.88 -37.47 2.04
N THR A 57 -17.51 -38.30 1.22
CA THR A 57 -16.85 -38.89 0.06
C THR A 57 -16.56 -37.74 -0.90
N LEU A 58 -15.29 -37.42 -1.16
CA LEU A 58 -14.88 -36.27 -1.98
C LEU A 58 -14.46 -36.76 -3.37
N ALA A 59 -14.94 -36.11 -4.43
CA ALA A 59 -14.40 -36.30 -5.78
C ALA A 59 -13.19 -35.40 -6.00
N GLN A 60 -12.13 -35.90 -6.65
CA GLN A 60 -11.00 -35.08 -7.10
C GLN A 60 -11.16 -34.76 -8.59
N GLY A 61 -10.93 -33.50 -8.98
CA GLY A 61 -10.74 -33.11 -10.38
C GLY A 61 -11.95 -32.55 -11.14
N THR A 62 -13.13 -32.39 -10.52
CA THR A 62 -14.29 -31.76 -11.17
C THR A 62 -14.28 -30.25 -10.94
N THR A 63 -14.04 -29.46 -12.01
CA THR A 63 -14.04 -27.98 -11.95
C THR A 63 -15.35 -27.36 -12.41
N ASN A 64 -16.22 -28.15 -13.05
CA ASN A 64 -17.55 -27.73 -13.49
C ASN A 64 -18.62 -28.60 -12.82
N PHE A 65 -19.50 -27.98 -12.04
CA PHE A 65 -20.49 -28.68 -11.23
C PHE A 65 -21.88 -28.55 -11.86
N PRO A 66 -22.62 -29.65 -12.11
CA PRO A 66 -23.93 -29.59 -12.77
C PRO A 66 -24.99 -28.77 -12.03
N ASP A 67 -24.87 -28.66 -10.70
CA ASP A 67 -25.78 -27.94 -9.81
C ASP A 67 -25.34 -26.50 -9.53
N VAL A 68 -24.31 -26.01 -10.22
CA VAL A 68 -23.88 -24.60 -10.23
C VAL A 68 -24.14 -24.04 -11.63
N SER A 69 -25.29 -23.41 -11.82
CA SER A 69 -25.69 -22.85 -13.12
C SER A 69 -24.75 -21.74 -13.58
N GLN A 70 -24.77 -21.42 -14.88
CA GLN A 70 -23.82 -20.46 -15.44
C GLN A 70 -23.91 -19.05 -14.83
N ASP A 71 -25.13 -18.66 -14.45
CA ASP A 71 -25.45 -17.36 -13.85
C ASP A 71 -25.48 -17.42 -12.32
N PHE A 72 -25.08 -18.54 -11.72
CA PHE A 72 -25.05 -18.67 -10.27
C PHE A 72 -24.05 -17.68 -9.67
N TRP A 73 -24.51 -16.85 -8.72
CA TRP A 73 -23.76 -15.70 -8.21
C TRP A 73 -22.34 -16.02 -7.73
N ALA A 74 -22.15 -17.20 -7.11
CA ALA A 74 -20.86 -17.60 -6.56
C ALA A 74 -20.01 -18.46 -7.52
N ARG A 75 -20.50 -18.72 -8.74
CA ARG A 75 -19.81 -19.60 -9.69
C ARG A 75 -18.35 -19.22 -9.93
N PRO A 76 -17.98 -17.93 -10.13
CA PRO A 76 -16.58 -17.57 -10.34
C PRO A 76 -15.68 -17.92 -9.15
N PHE A 77 -16.16 -17.73 -7.92
CA PHE A 77 -15.43 -18.12 -6.70
C PHE A 77 -15.26 -19.63 -6.61
N ILE A 78 -16.35 -20.37 -6.83
CA ILE A 78 -16.38 -21.83 -6.75
C ILE A 78 -15.42 -22.44 -7.77
N GLN A 79 -15.52 -22.03 -9.04
CA GLN A 79 -14.71 -22.58 -10.11
C GLN A 79 -13.21 -22.35 -9.85
N ALA A 80 -12.81 -21.13 -9.50
CA ALA A 80 -11.41 -20.80 -9.27
C ALA A 80 -10.80 -21.54 -8.07
N LEU A 81 -11.57 -21.78 -7.01
CA LEU A 81 -11.11 -22.57 -5.87
C LEU A 81 -11.08 -24.07 -6.18
N ALA A 82 -12.02 -24.58 -6.99
CA ALA A 82 -12.06 -25.97 -7.41
C ALA A 82 -10.87 -26.31 -8.33
N GLU A 83 -10.52 -25.44 -9.27
CA GLU A 83 -9.33 -25.55 -10.13
C GLU A 83 -8.02 -25.69 -9.33
N ARG A 84 -7.99 -25.16 -8.11
CA ARG A 84 -6.84 -25.19 -7.21
C ARG A 84 -6.94 -26.27 -6.15
N ASN A 85 -7.96 -27.14 -6.23
CA ASN A 85 -8.26 -28.19 -5.25
C ASN A 85 -8.42 -27.67 -3.81
N ILE A 86 -8.81 -26.40 -3.64
CA ILE A 86 -9.08 -25.81 -2.32
C ILE A 86 -10.45 -26.29 -1.83
N ILE A 87 -11.44 -26.25 -2.72
CA ILE A 87 -12.75 -26.85 -2.52
C ILE A 87 -12.94 -28.03 -3.48
N VAL A 88 -13.83 -28.94 -3.10
CA VAL A 88 -14.11 -30.16 -3.86
C VAL A 88 -15.60 -30.48 -3.82
N GLY A 89 -16.10 -31.11 -4.88
CA GLY A 89 -17.46 -31.62 -4.96
C GLY A 89 -17.63 -33.00 -4.33
N PHE A 90 -18.87 -33.49 -4.43
CA PHE A 90 -19.29 -34.82 -3.99
C PHE A 90 -19.06 -35.85 -5.11
N PRO A 91 -19.12 -37.17 -4.82
CA PRO A 91 -18.80 -38.23 -5.79
C PRO A 91 -19.83 -38.33 -6.92
N ASP A 92 -21.03 -37.80 -6.68
CA ASP A 92 -22.09 -37.64 -7.68
C ASP A 92 -21.82 -36.49 -8.66
N GLY A 93 -20.67 -35.79 -8.52
CA GLY A 93 -20.26 -34.67 -9.36
C GLY A 93 -20.86 -33.33 -8.96
N THR A 94 -21.68 -33.26 -7.91
CA THR A 94 -22.33 -32.02 -7.45
C THR A 94 -21.45 -31.20 -6.50
N TYR A 95 -21.68 -29.89 -6.41
CA TYR A 95 -21.03 -29.03 -5.42
C TYR A 95 -21.89 -28.78 -4.17
N ARG A 96 -23.21 -28.77 -4.33
CA ARG A 96 -24.25 -28.46 -3.33
C ARG A 96 -24.08 -27.07 -2.71
N PRO A 97 -24.15 -25.99 -3.51
CA PRO A 97 -23.78 -24.63 -3.09
C PRO A 97 -24.56 -24.10 -1.88
N GLN A 98 -25.83 -24.49 -1.73
CA GLN A 98 -26.68 -24.04 -0.61
C GLN A 98 -26.55 -24.89 0.66
N GLN A 99 -25.81 -26.00 0.62
CA GLN A 99 -25.66 -26.85 1.80
C GLN A 99 -24.85 -26.12 2.89
N PRO A 100 -25.30 -26.10 4.16
CA PRO A 100 -24.52 -25.57 5.26
C PRO A 100 -23.20 -26.31 5.48
N VAL A 101 -22.17 -25.59 5.92
CA VAL A 101 -20.83 -26.11 6.20
C VAL A 101 -20.65 -26.36 7.68
N THR A 102 -20.12 -27.53 8.05
CA THR A 102 -19.73 -27.84 9.43
C THR A 102 -18.39 -27.20 9.78
N ARG A 103 -18.11 -26.99 11.08
CA ARG A 103 -16.84 -26.46 11.56
C ARG A 103 -15.63 -27.31 11.11
N ALA A 104 -15.79 -28.63 11.04
CA ALA A 104 -14.75 -29.53 10.53
C ALA A 104 -14.50 -29.36 9.02
N GLU A 105 -15.55 -29.23 8.22
CA GLU A 105 -15.43 -28.97 6.78
C GLU A 105 -14.80 -27.61 6.51
N PHE A 106 -15.19 -26.59 7.27
CA PHE A 106 -14.56 -25.28 7.16
C PHE A 106 -13.07 -25.32 7.51
N ALA A 107 -12.68 -26.05 8.57
CA ALA A 107 -11.27 -26.26 8.90
C ALA A 107 -10.49 -26.94 7.76
N ALA A 108 -11.11 -27.91 7.07
CA ALA A 108 -10.50 -28.56 5.90
C ALA A 108 -10.31 -27.60 4.72
N ILE A 109 -11.25 -26.66 4.50
CA ILE A 109 -11.10 -25.60 3.49
C ILE A 109 -9.95 -24.67 3.88
N ILE A 110 -9.87 -24.23 5.15
CA ILE A 110 -8.79 -23.39 5.66
C ILE A 110 -7.42 -24.05 5.46
N LEU A 111 -7.27 -25.33 5.80
CA LEU A 111 -6.03 -26.08 5.63
C LEU A 111 -5.56 -26.09 4.16
N ARG A 112 -6.48 -26.22 3.21
CA ARG A 112 -6.14 -26.25 1.78
C ARG A 112 -5.90 -24.86 1.20
N ALA A 113 -6.57 -23.85 1.74
CA ALA A 113 -6.46 -22.48 1.25
C ALA A 113 -5.20 -21.77 1.78
N PHE A 114 -4.88 -21.91 3.06
CA PHE A 114 -3.88 -21.07 3.73
C PHE A 114 -2.72 -21.88 4.29
N ASN A 115 -1.50 -21.53 3.87
CA ASN A 115 -0.26 -22.08 4.42
C ASN A 115 0.42 -21.04 5.32
N GLN A 116 -0.09 -20.88 6.54
CA GLN A 116 0.46 -19.97 7.54
C GLN A 116 1.33 -20.69 8.58
N ASN A 117 2.24 -19.94 9.20
CA ASN A 117 3.03 -20.41 10.32
C ASN A 117 2.16 -20.56 11.58
N PRO A 118 2.38 -21.61 12.40
CA PRO A 118 1.73 -21.72 13.71
C PRO A 118 2.03 -20.52 14.58
N ILE A 119 0.99 -19.98 15.22
CA ILE A 119 1.09 -18.94 16.24
C ILE A 119 0.86 -19.48 17.65
N ARG A 120 0.33 -20.71 17.76
CA ARG A 120 0.11 -21.44 19.01
C ARG A 120 0.18 -22.95 18.77
N GLN A 121 0.29 -23.71 19.84
CA GLN A 121 0.30 -25.18 19.80
C GLN A 121 -0.96 -25.73 20.46
N LEU A 122 -1.53 -26.79 19.90
CA LEU A 122 -2.65 -27.49 20.53
C LEU A 122 -2.13 -28.29 21.73
N PRO A 123 -2.75 -28.18 22.93
CA PRO A 123 -2.32 -28.93 24.11
C PRO A 123 -2.33 -30.44 23.88
N THR A 124 -1.43 -31.14 24.59
CA THR A 124 -1.35 -32.61 24.56
C THR A 124 -2.71 -33.21 24.97
N GLY A 125 -3.28 -34.05 24.08
CA GLY A 125 -4.62 -34.62 24.24
C GLY A 125 -5.69 -34.00 23.34
N GLY A 126 -5.43 -32.85 22.72
CA GLY A 126 -6.32 -32.23 21.74
C GLY A 126 -7.71 -31.87 22.27
N PHE A 127 -8.68 -31.75 21.36
CA PHE A 127 -10.08 -31.51 21.72
C PHE A 127 -10.78 -32.82 22.11
N ARG A 128 -11.59 -32.78 23.17
CA ARG A 128 -12.27 -33.96 23.74
C ARG A 128 -13.17 -34.70 22.75
N ASP A 129 -13.75 -33.97 21.81
CA ASP A 129 -14.70 -34.45 20.81
C ASP A 129 -14.09 -34.62 19.41
N VAL A 130 -12.76 -34.58 19.30
CA VAL A 130 -12.02 -34.83 18.05
C VAL A 130 -11.04 -35.97 18.25
N PRO A 131 -11.47 -37.23 18.03
CA PRO A 131 -10.58 -38.38 18.05
C PRO A 131 -9.43 -38.25 17.04
N SER A 132 -8.27 -38.83 17.33
CA SER A 132 -7.09 -38.77 16.44
C SER A 132 -7.35 -39.35 15.03
N GLY A 133 -8.24 -40.34 14.91
CA GLY A 133 -8.67 -40.93 13.64
C GLY A 133 -9.81 -40.17 12.95
N PHE A 134 -10.29 -39.06 13.51
CA PHE A 134 -11.32 -38.25 12.85
C PHE A 134 -10.77 -37.65 11.56
N TRP A 135 -11.53 -37.73 10.46
CA TRP A 135 -11.06 -37.39 9.12
C TRP A 135 -10.50 -35.96 9.00
N ALA A 136 -11.04 -35.01 9.79
CA ALA A 136 -10.59 -33.62 9.82
C ALA A 136 -9.65 -33.30 11.00
N ALA A 137 -9.16 -34.30 11.76
CA ALA A 137 -8.34 -34.04 12.95
C ALA A 137 -7.10 -33.19 12.64
N ASN A 138 -6.40 -33.47 11.53
CA ASN A 138 -5.26 -32.69 11.08
C ASN A 138 -5.67 -31.25 10.69
N ALA A 139 -6.76 -31.10 9.93
CA ALA A 139 -7.26 -29.79 9.53
C ALA A 139 -7.70 -28.93 10.71
N ILE A 140 -8.38 -29.52 11.68
CA ILE A 140 -8.79 -28.87 12.93
C ILE A 140 -7.57 -28.42 13.73
N THR A 141 -6.57 -29.30 13.87
CA THR A 141 -5.31 -28.98 14.55
C THR A 141 -4.63 -27.80 13.86
N ARG A 142 -4.48 -27.86 12.54
CA ARG A 142 -3.78 -26.81 11.81
C ARG A 142 -4.52 -25.47 11.87
N ALA A 143 -5.84 -25.47 11.64
CA ALA A 143 -6.66 -24.27 11.74
C ALA A 143 -6.64 -23.67 13.16
N TYR A 144 -6.50 -24.51 14.19
CA TYR A 144 -6.26 -24.03 15.54
C TYR A 144 -4.90 -23.36 15.68
N GLU A 145 -3.83 -24.05 15.33
CA GLU A 145 -2.46 -23.61 15.52
C GLU A 145 -2.11 -22.35 14.73
N THR A 146 -2.71 -22.16 13.56
CA THR A 146 -2.54 -20.96 12.72
C THR A 146 -3.51 -19.82 13.07
N GLY A 147 -4.32 -19.97 14.14
CA GLY A 147 -5.16 -18.88 14.64
C GLY A 147 -6.48 -18.67 13.89
N PHE A 148 -6.79 -19.46 12.86
CA PHE A 148 -8.05 -19.34 12.14
C PHE A 148 -9.24 -19.79 12.97
N LEU A 149 -9.17 -20.92 13.68
CA LEU A 149 -10.29 -21.46 14.45
C LEU A 149 -9.90 -21.68 15.90
N SER A 150 -10.86 -21.55 16.81
CA SER A 150 -10.68 -21.86 18.23
C SER A 150 -11.70 -22.89 18.68
N GLY A 151 -11.35 -23.66 19.72
CA GLY A 151 -12.31 -24.49 20.45
C GLY A 151 -13.15 -23.67 21.43
N TYR A 152 -14.04 -24.37 22.12
CA TYR A 152 -14.89 -23.82 23.17
C TYR A 152 -14.21 -23.96 24.55
N PRO A 153 -14.65 -23.18 25.56
CA PRO A 153 -14.06 -23.22 26.91
C PRO A 153 -14.09 -24.59 27.59
N ASP A 154 -15.00 -25.48 27.18
CA ASP A 154 -15.16 -26.86 27.67
C ASP A 154 -14.16 -27.87 27.05
N ASN A 155 -13.16 -27.37 26.31
CA ASN A 155 -12.17 -28.14 25.53
C ASN A 155 -12.80 -29.01 24.42
N THR A 156 -13.92 -28.56 23.84
CA THR A 156 -14.53 -29.16 22.64
C THR A 156 -14.28 -28.30 21.40
N PHE A 157 -14.30 -28.92 20.22
CA PHE A 157 -14.25 -28.22 18.93
C PHE A 157 -15.63 -28.14 18.26
N ARG A 158 -16.51 -29.09 18.55
CA ARG A 158 -17.84 -29.31 17.96
C ARG A 158 -17.77 -29.48 16.44
N PRO A 159 -17.09 -30.52 15.94
CA PRO A 159 -16.75 -30.65 14.52
C PRO A 159 -17.96 -30.72 13.59
N ASN A 160 -19.06 -31.31 14.05
CA ASN A 160 -20.29 -31.49 13.26
C ASN A 160 -21.27 -30.30 13.37
N LEU A 161 -20.97 -29.32 14.22
CA LEU A 161 -21.79 -28.12 14.34
C LEU A 161 -21.61 -27.27 13.08
N GLN A 162 -22.72 -26.76 12.53
CA GLN A 162 -22.68 -25.83 11.41
C GLN A 162 -22.03 -24.52 11.85
N ILE A 163 -21.07 -24.02 11.07
CA ILE A 163 -20.43 -22.74 11.36
C ILE A 163 -21.35 -21.61 10.90
N THR A 164 -21.55 -20.59 11.74
CA THR A 164 -22.32 -19.40 11.33
C THR A 164 -21.47 -18.47 10.49
N LYS A 165 -22.12 -17.60 9.70
CA LYS A 165 -21.41 -16.63 8.86
C LYS A 165 -20.47 -15.73 9.66
N VAL A 166 -20.91 -15.22 10.81
CA VAL A 166 -20.05 -14.40 11.67
C VAL A 166 -18.83 -15.17 12.17
N GLN A 167 -18.99 -16.44 12.55
CA GLN A 167 -17.87 -17.26 13.04
C GLN A 167 -16.84 -17.51 11.93
N ALA A 168 -17.28 -17.73 10.69
CA ALA A 168 -16.39 -17.92 9.55
C ALA A 168 -15.64 -16.63 9.18
N VAL A 169 -16.30 -15.48 9.22
CA VAL A 169 -15.66 -14.17 8.97
C VAL A 169 -14.65 -13.84 10.07
N VAL A 170 -15.02 -14.04 11.34
CA VAL A 170 -14.09 -13.89 12.48
C VAL A 170 -12.90 -14.84 12.33
N SER A 171 -13.14 -16.07 11.86
CA SER A 171 -12.09 -17.06 11.63
C SER A 171 -11.07 -16.58 10.60
N LEU A 172 -11.56 -16.13 9.44
CA LEU A 172 -10.69 -15.61 8.38
C LEU A 172 -9.96 -14.34 8.84
N ALA A 173 -10.66 -13.40 9.47
CA ALA A 173 -10.05 -12.19 9.99
C ALA A 173 -8.93 -12.47 10.99
N SER A 174 -9.18 -13.39 11.94
CA SER A 174 -8.21 -13.75 12.98
C SER A 174 -6.98 -14.43 12.39
N GLY A 175 -7.16 -15.43 11.51
CA GLY A 175 -6.04 -16.10 10.86
C GLY A 175 -5.22 -15.16 9.97
N LEU A 176 -5.86 -14.23 9.28
CA LEU A 176 -5.17 -13.26 8.42
C LEU A 176 -4.59 -12.05 9.18
N GLY A 177 -4.77 -11.96 10.50
CA GLY A 177 -4.33 -10.81 11.29
C GLY A 177 -5.08 -9.51 11.01
N LEU A 178 -6.32 -9.60 10.52
CA LEU A 178 -7.19 -8.46 10.22
C LEU A 178 -7.92 -8.05 11.51
N SER A 179 -7.22 -7.31 12.37
CA SER A 179 -7.77 -6.73 13.60
C SER A 179 -7.64 -5.21 13.61
N GLY A 180 -8.55 -4.52 14.30
CA GLY A 180 -8.46 -3.06 14.51
C GLY A 180 -9.19 -2.22 13.47
N GLY A 181 -10.17 -2.79 12.76
CA GLY A 181 -11.04 -1.99 11.90
C GLY A 181 -11.95 -1.06 12.70
N ASP A 182 -12.33 0.07 12.10
CA ASP A 182 -13.21 1.05 12.73
C ASP A 182 -14.65 0.52 12.78
N THR A 183 -15.06 0.04 13.95
CA THR A 183 -16.38 -0.52 14.19
C THR A 183 -17.51 0.48 13.98
N ALA A 184 -17.25 1.79 14.08
CA ALA A 184 -18.26 2.82 13.84
C ALA A 184 -18.72 2.84 12.38
N THR A 185 -17.87 2.37 11.46
CA THR A 185 -18.17 2.34 10.02
C THR A 185 -19.06 1.17 9.60
N LEU A 186 -19.23 0.14 10.46
CA LEU A 186 -20.01 -1.06 10.11
C LEU A 186 -21.46 -0.73 9.71
N ALA A 187 -22.08 0.27 10.33
CA ALA A 187 -23.42 0.73 9.99
C ALA A 187 -23.53 1.34 8.57
N ASN A 188 -22.42 1.80 7.99
CA ASN A 188 -22.38 2.28 6.62
C ASN A 188 -22.49 1.12 5.61
N PHE A 189 -21.95 -0.05 5.99
CA PHE A 189 -21.91 -1.25 5.16
C PHE A 189 -23.12 -2.16 5.37
N TYR A 190 -23.60 -2.29 6.61
CA TYR A 190 -24.62 -3.26 6.98
C TYR A 190 -25.83 -2.60 7.64
N ALA A 191 -27.02 -2.85 7.09
CA ALA A 191 -28.29 -2.42 7.68
C ALA A 191 -28.56 -3.14 9.01
N ASP A 192 -28.07 -4.37 9.15
CA ASP A 192 -28.16 -5.21 10.35
C ASP A 192 -26.87 -5.19 11.18
N ALA A 193 -26.05 -4.13 11.08
CA ALA A 193 -24.80 -4.02 11.84
C ALA A 193 -24.98 -4.24 13.36
N GLY A 194 -26.12 -3.81 13.91
CA GLY A 194 -26.46 -4.02 15.33
C GLY A 194 -26.71 -5.49 15.73
N ALA A 195 -26.91 -6.38 14.76
CA ALA A 195 -27.03 -7.82 15.02
C ALA A 195 -25.66 -8.52 15.15
N ILE A 196 -24.56 -7.85 14.79
CA ILE A 196 -23.21 -8.42 14.90
C ILE A 196 -22.85 -8.53 16.39
N PRO A 197 -22.54 -9.73 16.90
CA PRO A 197 -22.17 -9.91 18.30
C PRO A 197 -20.94 -9.08 18.69
N ASN A 198 -20.94 -8.55 19.91
CA ASN A 198 -19.84 -7.69 20.41
C ASN A 198 -18.45 -8.32 20.29
N TYR A 199 -18.34 -9.65 20.46
CA TYR A 199 -17.07 -10.35 20.35
C TYR A 199 -16.48 -10.35 18.92
N ALA A 200 -17.31 -10.09 17.91
CA ALA A 200 -16.97 -10.18 16.50
C ALA A 200 -16.74 -8.81 15.84
N LEU A 201 -17.14 -7.70 16.48
CA LEU A 201 -17.16 -6.37 15.86
C LEU A 201 -15.82 -5.97 15.24
N ASN A 202 -14.71 -6.13 15.97
CA ASN A 202 -13.38 -5.72 15.49
C ASN A 202 -12.92 -6.55 14.29
N GLN A 203 -13.14 -7.86 14.33
CA GLN A 203 -12.76 -8.79 13.27
C GLN A 203 -13.64 -8.61 12.04
N VAL A 204 -14.95 -8.40 12.22
CA VAL A 204 -15.86 -8.12 11.12
C VAL A 204 -15.48 -6.78 10.48
N ALA A 205 -15.26 -5.73 11.26
CA ALA A 205 -14.80 -4.43 10.74
C ALA A 205 -13.48 -4.57 9.95
N GLY A 206 -12.50 -5.30 10.50
CA GLY A 206 -11.24 -5.59 9.82
C GLY A 206 -11.44 -6.36 8.51
N ALA A 207 -12.28 -7.40 8.50
CA ALA A 207 -12.60 -8.17 7.30
C ALA A 207 -13.35 -7.35 6.25
N THR A 208 -14.29 -6.50 6.67
CA THR A 208 -15.07 -5.60 5.79
C THR A 208 -14.16 -4.59 5.12
N GLN A 209 -13.32 -3.90 5.89
CA GLN A 209 -12.31 -2.97 5.36
C GLN A 209 -11.30 -3.69 4.47
N ALA A 210 -11.01 -4.95 4.77
CA ALA A 210 -10.12 -5.77 3.96
C ALA A 210 -10.76 -6.36 2.70
N ARG A 211 -12.06 -6.10 2.44
CA ARG A 211 -12.86 -6.64 1.33
C ARG A 211 -12.93 -8.17 1.31
N VAL A 212 -12.87 -8.80 2.48
CA VAL A 212 -12.98 -10.26 2.64
C VAL A 212 -14.44 -10.71 2.71
N VAL A 213 -15.34 -9.83 3.14
CA VAL A 213 -16.76 -10.16 3.34
C VAL A 213 -17.53 -10.13 2.02
N VAL A 214 -18.34 -11.16 1.77
CA VAL A 214 -19.24 -11.25 0.62
C VAL A 214 -20.67 -11.47 1.11
N ASN A 215 -21.61 -10.66 0.63
CA ASN A 215 -23.00 -10.66 1.06
C ASN A 215 -23.92 -10.88 -0.14
N TYR A 216 -24.69 -11.97 -0.10
CA TYR A 216 -25.69 -12.32 -1.08
C TYR A 216 -27.02 -12.67 -0.38
N PRO A 217 -28.18 -12.35 -0.98
CA PRO A 217 -28.36 -11.56 -2.20
C PRO A 217 -28.24 -10.04 -1.98
N ASP A 218 -28.40 -9.59 -0.75
CA ASP A 218 -28.30 -8.17 -0.40
C ASP A 218 -26.92 -7.88 0.20
N ILE A 219 -26.12 -7.05 -0.49
CA ILE A 219 -24.80 -6.65 -0.03
C ILE A 219 -24.83 -5.94 1.33
N ARG A 220 -25.96 -5.31 1.69
CA ARG A 220 -26.14 -4.57 2.94
C ARG A 220 -26.62 -5.43 4.11
N LEU A 221 -26.84 -6.74 3.93
CA LEU A 221 -27.24 -7.63 5.02
C LEU A 221 -26.13 -8.62 5.36
N PHE A 222 -25.53 -8.45 6.53
CA PHE A 222 -24.47 -9.33 7.02
C PHE A 222 -25.03 -10.70 7.44
N ASN A 223 -26.18 -10.75 8.11
CA ASN A 223 -26.85 -11.95 8.62
C ASN A 223 -25.92 -12.84 9.48
N PRO A 224 -25.47 -12.35 10.65
CA PRO A 224 -24.37 -12.96 11.41
C PRO A 224 -24.64 -14.41 11.87
N GLU A 225 -25.87 -14.69 12.30
CA GLU A 225 -26.23 -15.97 12.94
C GLU A 225 -26.69 -17.06 11.97
N VAL A 226 -26.77 -16.76 10.67
CA VAL A 226 -27.18 -17.76 9.67
C VAL A 226 -26.06 -18.78 9.45
N PRO A 227 -26.36 -20.10 9.35
CA PRO A 227 -25.39 -21.11 8.95
C PRO A 227 -24.73 -20.76 7.60
N LEU A 228 -23.40 -20.81 7.56
CA LEU A 228 -22.64 -20.51 6.35
C LEU A 228 -22.85 -21.61 5.31
N THR A 229 -23.31 -21.26 4.11
CA THR A 229 -23.43 -22.21 3.01
C THR A 229 -22.09 -22.47 2.33
N ARG A 230 -21.99 -23.55 1.54
CA ARG A 230 -20.79 -23.86 0.74
C ARG A 230 -20.46 -22.78 -0.29
N ALA A 231 -21.46 -22.11 -0.84
CA ALA A 231 -21.26 -20.96 -1.74
C ALA A 231 -20.69 -19.76 -0.97
N ASP A 232 -21.24 -19.44 0.20
CA ASP A 232 -20.73 -18.34 1.03
C ASP A 232 -19.30 -18.60 1.49
N ALA A 233 -19.00 -19.83 1.93
CA ALA A 233 -17.66 -20.24 2.32
C ALA A 233 -16.64 -20.04 1.18
N ALA A 234 -16.99 -20.47 -0.04
CA ALA A 234 -16.15 -20.28 -1.22
C ALA A 234 -15.91 -18.80 -1.52
N ALA A 235 -16.95 -17.96 -1.45
CA ALA A 235 -16.82 -16.53 -1.73
C ALA A 235 -15.88 -15.81 -0.73
N HIS A 236 -16.05 -16.06 0.57
CA HIS A 236 -15.21 -15.44 1.61
C HIS A 236 -13.75 -15.93 1.55
N VAL A 237 -13.55 -17.23 1.33
CA VAL A 237 -12.20 -17.81 1.19
C VAL A 237 -11.51 -17.29 -0.06
N TYR A 238 -12.22 -17.14 -1.18
CA TYR A 238 -11.67 -16.53 -2.39
C TYR A 238 -11.19 -15.10 -2.12
N GLN A 239 -12.03 -14.25 -1.50
CA GLN A 239 -11.63 -12.87 -1.19
C GLN A 239 -10.45 -12.80 -0.22
N ALA A 240 -10.41 -13.69 0.78
CA ALA A 240 -9.26 -13.82 1.67
C ALA A 240 -7.96 -14.18 0.94
N LEU A 241 -8.01 -15.02 -0.09
CA LEU A 241 -6.85 -15.37 -0.92
C LEU A 241 -6.44 -14.24 -1.86
N VAL A 242 -7.40 -13.50 -2.43
CA VAL A 242 -7.13 -12.26 -3.18
C VAL A 242 -6.41 -11.26 -2.30
N ARG A 243 -6.86 -11.09 -1.05
CA ARG A 243 -6.22 -10.20 -0.08
C ARG A 243 -4.79 -10.59 0.25
N GLN A 244 -4.47 -11.88 0.23
CA GLN A 244 -3.10 -12.39 0.41
C GLN A 244 -2.26 -12.32 -0.87
N GLY A 245 -2.79 -11.78 -1.98
CA GLY A 245 -2.12 -11.74 -3.27
C GLY A 245 -1.98 -13.09 -3.96
N GLN A 246 -2.71 -14.11 -3.49
CA GLN A 246 -2.62 -15.49 -4.00
C GLN A 246 -3.59 -15.75 -5.15
N LEU A 247 -4.65 -14.93 -5.27
CA LEU A 247 -5.61 -14.96 -6.37
C LEU A 247 -5.79 -13.58 -6.97
N GLN A 248 -6.18 -13.55 -8.24
CA GLN A 248 -6.57 -12.31 -8.91
C GLN A 248 -7.96 -11.87 -8.43
N PRO A 249 -8.21 -10.55 -8.28
CA PRO A 249 -9.56 -10.05 -8.02
C PRO A 249 -10.57 -10.54 -9.06
N ILE A 250 -11.82 -10.75 -8.65
CA ILE A 250 -12.91 -11.01 -9.61
C ILE A 250 -13.04 -9.78 -10.51
N ALA A 251 -13.15 -10.01 -11.81
CA ALA A 251 -13.36 -8.93 -12.77
C ALA A 251 -14.65 -8.16 -12.45
N SER A 252 -14.56 -6.82 -12.45
CA SER A 252 -15.65 -5.93 -12.02
C SER A 252 -16.92 -6.04 -12.88
N ASN A 253 -16.79 -6.55 -14.11
CA ASN A 253 -17.91 -6.79 -15.02
C ASN A 253 -18.69 -8.08 -14.73
N LEU A 254 -18.23 -8.93 -13.80
CA LEU A 254 -18.93 -10.15 -13.43
C LEU A 254 -19.98 -9.86 -12.35
N PRO A 255 -21.21 -10.43 -12.44
CA PRO A 255 -22.25 -10.25 -11.42
C PRO A 255 -21.80 -10.62 -10.00
N ALA A 256 -20.84 -11.54 -9.86
CA ALA A 256 -20.27 -11.92 -8.57
C ALA A 256 -19.58 -10.75 -7.83
N ALA A 257 -19.02 -9.79 -8.56
CA ALA A 257 -18.29 -8.65 -7.98
C ALA A 257 -19.20 -7.75 -7.13
N GLN A 258 -20.47 -7.62 -7.53
CA GLN A 258 -21.44 -6.73 -6.85
C GLN A 258 -21.77 -7.15 -5.41
N TYR A 259 -21.43 -8.38 -5.02
CA TYR A 259 -21.70 -8.94 -3.70
C TYR A 259 -20.50 -8.81 -2.74
N ILE A 260 -19.34 -8.36 -3.23
CA ILE A 260 -18.15 -8.16 -2.40
C ILE A 260 -18.35 -6.88 -1.60
N VAL A 261 -18.42 -6.99 -0.27
CA VAL A 261 -18.64 -5.82 0.59
C VAL A 261 -17.42 -4.91 0.55
N GLY A 262 -17.65 -3.61 0.36
CA GLY A 262 -16.58 -2.63 0.22
C GLY A 262 -15.91 -2.64 -1.15
N SER A 263 -16.31 -3.53 -2.07
CA SER A 263 -16.20 -3.23 -3.49
C SER A 263 -17.17 -2.07 -3.76
N THR A 264 -16.66 -0.99 -4.36
CA THR A 264 -17.56 0.04 -4.85
C THR A 264 -18.40 -0.64 -5.94
N GLN A 265 -19.70 -0.73 -5.69
CA GLN A 265 -20.66 -1.05 -6.74
C GLN A 265 -20.32 -0.16 -7.94
N THR A 266 -20.00 -0.77 -9.08
CA THR A 266 -19.96 -0.08 -10.37
C THR A 266 -21.26 0.71 -10.49
N GLY A 267 -21.16 2.03 -10.37
CA GLY A 267 -22.30 2.91 -10.44
C GLY A 267 -21.96 4.35 -10.09
N ASN A 268 -21.43 4.60 -8.89
CA ASN A 268 -21.44 5.97 -8.35
C ASN A 268 -20.13 6.44 -7.69
N ASP A 269 -18.99 5.73 -7.66
CA ASP A 269 -17.73 6.33 -7.14
C ASP A 269 -17.16 7.40 -8.09
N ILE A 270 -16.26 8.27 -7.63
CA ILE A 270 -15.75 9.41 -8.42
C ILE A 270 -15.21 8.98 -9.79
N VAL A 271 -14.46 7.88 -9.86
CA VAL A 271 -13.86 7.40 -11.11
C VAL A 271 -14.92 6.82 -12.03
N SER A 272 -15.89 6.08 -11.49
CA SER A 272 -17.03 5.52 -12.21
C SER A 272 -17.97 6.62 -12.71
N THR A 273 -18.29 7.62 -11.89
CA THR A 273 -19.07 8.81 -12.24
C THR A 273 -18.37 9.64 -13.30
N ALA A 274 -17.04 9.78 -13.22
CA ALA A 274 -16.26 10.44 -14.26
C ALA A 274 -16.27 9.64 -15.58
N THR A 275 -16.09 8.32 -15.51
CA THR A 275 -16.06 7.44 -16.70
C THR A 275 -17.44 7.30 -17.35
N ALA A 276 -18.53 7.38 -16.57
CA ALA A 276 -19.89 7.35 -17.08
C ALA A 276 -20.35 8.70 -17.68
N SER A 277 -19.59 9.78 -17.42
CA SER A 277 -19.85 11.10 -18.00
C SER A 277 -19.24 11.22 -19.39
N ASN A 278 -19.96 11.84 -20.31
CA ASN A 278 -19.44 12.15 -21.64
C ASN A 278 -18.41 13.29 -21.65
N SER A 279 -18.16 13.95 -20.51
CA SER A 279 -17.32 15.15 -20.41
C SER A 279 -15.97 14.94 -19.70
N PHE A 280 -15.65 13.73 -19.24
CA PHE A 280 -14.42 13.46 -18.46
C PHE A 280 -13.59 12.28 -18.99
N ASN A 281 -13.73 11.92 -20.27
CA ASN A 281 -13.07 10.75 -20.84
C ASN A 281 -11.53 10.86 -20.78
N THR A 282 -11.00 12.04 -21.06
CA THR A 282 -9.56 12.34 -21.02
C THR A 282 -9.02 12.22 -19.61
N LEU A 283 -9.74 12.75 -18.62
CA LEU A 283 -9.38 12.64 -17.21
C LEU A 283 -9.34 11.18 -16.76
N ALA A 284 -10.37 10.40 -17.09
CA ALA A 284 -10.44 8.98 -16.75
C ALA A 284 -9.26 8.18 -17.34
N SER A 285 -8.90 8.44 -18.60
CA SER A 285 -7.73 7.83 -19.26
C SER A 285 -6.41 8.19 -18.58
N LEU A 286 -6.23 9.46 -18.19
CA LEU A 286 -5.02 9.92 -17.49
C LEU A 286 -4.91 9.32 -16.08
N LEU A 287 -6.03 9.19 -15.35
CA LEU A 287 -6.08 8.52 -14.04
C LEU A 287 -5.68 7.05 -14.13
N GLN A 288 -6.12 6.35 -15.18
CA GLN A 288 -5.70 4.97 -15.45
C GLN A 288 -4.21 4.89 -15.78
N THR A 289 -3.71 5.74 -16.68
CA THR A 289 -2.30 5.80 -17.09
C THR A 289 -1.37 6.11 -15.90
N ALA A 290 -1.79 7.02 -15.01
CA ALA A 290 -1.05 7.36 -13.81
C ALA A 290 -1.08 6.24 -12.74
N GLY A 291 -2.06 5.33 -12.80
CA GLY A 291 -2.31 4.32 -11.76
C GLY A 291 -3.01 4.90 -10.52
N LEU A 292 -3.71 6.03 -10.66
CA LEU A 292 -4.41 6.71 -9.56
C LEU A 292 -5.89 6.32 -9.46
N ALA A 293 -6.45 5.67 -10.49
CA ALA A 293 -7.85 5.24 -10.52
C ALA A 293 -8.22 4.41 -9.29
N GLU A 294 -7.41 3.41 -8.94
CA GLU A 294 -7.67 2.56 -7.78
C GLU A 294 -7.62 3.35 -6.46
N SER A 295 -6.64 4.24 -6.30
CA SER A 295 -6.50 5.05 -5.08
C SER A 295 -7.70 5.97 -4.87
N LEU A 296 -8.21 6.58 -5.96
CA LEU A 296 -9.41 7.42 -5.93
C LEU A 296 -10.72 6.63 -5.85
N GLN A 297 -10.75 5.35 -6.20
CA GLN A 297 -11.90 4.46 -5.98
C GLN A 297 -11.95 3.92 -4.54
N GLN A 298 -10.78 3.70 -3.93
CA GLN A 298 -10.65 3.07 -2.61
C GLN A 298 -10.66 4.07 -1.46
N GLY A 299 -10.17 5.30 -1.68
CA GLY A 299 -10.14 6.35 -0.66
C GLY A 299 -11.40 7.21 -0.62
N GLY A 300 -11.41 8.18 0.31
CA GLY A 300 -12.41 9.23 0.39
C GLY A 300 -12.85 9.53 1.82
N PRO A 301 -13.72 10.53 2.03
CA PRO A 301 -14.34 11.34 0.99
C PRO A 301 -13.36 12.28 0.27
N PHE A 302 -13.60 12.57 -1.00
CA PHE A 302 -12.82 13.54 -1.79
C PHE A 302 -13.70 14.62 -2.43
N THR A 303 -13.07 15.75 -2.73
CA THR A 303 -13.60 16.79 -3.60
C THR A 303 -12.68 16.87 -4.80
N VAL A 304 -13.20 16.56 -5.99
CA VAL A 304 -12.42 16.56 -7.22
C VAL A 304 -12.85 17.70 -8.12
N PHE A 305 -11.94 18.62 -8.41
CA PHE A 305 -12.13 19.65 -9.41
C PHE A 305 -11.76 19.07 -10.77
N ALA A 306 -12.70 18.41 -11.44
CA ALA A 306 -12.46 17.62 -12.65
C ALA A 306 -12.44 18.50 -13.92
N PRO A 307 -11.31 18.62 -14.63
CA PRO A 307 -11.30 19.31 -15.92
C PRO A 307 -12.13 18.55 -16.93
N THR A 308 -12.97 19.26 -17.69
CA THR A 308 -13.74 18.65 -18.78
C THR A 308 -12.85 18.29 -19.98
N ASP A 309 -13.37 17.48 -20.90
CA ASP A 309 -12.67 17.16 -22.15
C ASP A 309 -12.35 18.42 -22.97
N GLU A 310 -13.20 19.46 -22.92
CA GLU A 310 -12.91 20.77 -23.53
C GLU A 310 -11.76 21.50 -22.83
N ALA A 311 -11.63 21.35 -21.50
CA ALA A 311 -10.52 21.92 -20.75
C ALA A 311 -9.18 21.27 -21.15
N PHE A 312 -9.18 19.97 -21.43
CA PHE A 312 -8.01 19.27 -21.97
C PHE A 312 -7.74 19.61 -23.43
N ALA A 313 -8.79 19.76 -24.26
CA ALA A 313 -8.66 20.17 -25.66
C ALA A 313 -8.09 21.59 -25.83
N ALA A 314 -8.25 22.45 -24.82
CA ALA A 314 -7.62 23.78 -24.79
C ALA A 314 -6.10 23.73 -24.54
N LEU A 315 -5.54 22.59 -24.11
CA LEU A 315 -4.09 22.39 -24.04
C LEU A 315 -3.51 22.07 -25.43
N PRO A 316 -2.27 22.48 -25.73
CA PRO A 316 -1.59 22.02 -26.94
C PRO A 316 -1.54 20.49 -26.97
N GLN A 317 -1.94 19.87 -28.08
CA GLN A 317 -2.02 18.40 -28.19
C GLN A 317 -0.69 17.71 -27.87
N ALA A 318 0.43 18.28 -28.33
CA ALA A 318 1.78 17.79 -28.03
C ALA A 318 2.09 17.76 -26.52
N THR A 319 1.50 18.66 -25.73
CA THR A 319 1.65 18.68 -24.27
C THR A 319 0.90 17.51 -23.64
N LEU A 320 -0.32 17.23 -24.09
CA LEU A 320 -1.13 16.12 -23.57
C LEU A 320 -0.50 14.76 -23.89
N GLU A 321 -0.04 14.55 -25.12
CA GLU A 321 0.67 13.34 -25.54
C GLU A 321 1.91 13.07 -24.70
N ARG A 322 2.66 14.13 -24.39
CA ARG A 322 3.86 14.04 -23.58
C ARG A 322 3.59 13.78 -22.10
N LEU A 323 2.51 14.34 -21.54
CA LEU A 323 2.10 14.00 -20.17
C LEU A 323 1.76 12.51 -20.03
N GLN A 324 1.31 11.87 -21.10
CA GLN A 324 1.03 10.43 -21.14
C GLN A 324 2.28 9.56 -21.29
N GLN A 325 3.44 10.14 -21.64
CA GLN A 325 4.67 9.38 -21.78
C GLN A 325 5.16 8.85 -20.42
N PRO A 326 5.70 7.61 -20.35
CA PRO A 326 6.18 7.01 -19.11
C PRO A 326 7.19 7.87 -18.35
N GLU A 327 8.07 8.60 -19.07
CA GLU A 327 9.04 9.52 -18.46
C GLU A 327 8.41 10.68 -17.67
N ASN A 328 7.17 11.06 -17.97
CA ASN A 328 6.47 12.17 -17.33
C ASN A 328 5.39 11.70 -16.35
N ARG A 329 5.34 10.40 -16.04
CA ARG A 329 4.33 9.81 -15.15
C ARG A 329 4.27 10.49 -13.78
N GLU A 330 5.40 10.82 -13.17
CA GLU A 330 5.45 11.52 -11.88
C GLU A 330 4.85 12.93 -11.97
N THR A 331 5.15 13.65 -13.06
CA THR A 331 4.55 14.96 -13.34
C THR A 331 3.04 14.83 -13.53
N LEU A 332 2.59 13.81 -14.25
CA LEU A 332 1.17 13.51 -14.46
C LEU A 332 0.47 13.20 -13.13
N ILE A 333 1.06 12.36 -12.27
CA ILE A 333 0.53 12.05 -10.94
C ILE A 333 0.33 13.35 -10.14
N ARG A 334 1.36 14.21 -10.10
CA ARG A 334 1.28 15.50 -9.38
C ARG A 334 0.15 16.39 -9.90
N ILE A 335 0.07 16.56 -11.22
CA ILE A 335 -1.01 17.33 -11.85
C ILE A 335 -2.37 16.75 -11.46
N LEU A 336 -2.57 15.44 -11.57
CA LEU A 336 -3.84 14.79 -11.24
C LEU A 336 -4.19 14.93 -9.74
N THR A 337 -3.22 14.76 -8.84
CA THR A 337 -3.43 14.93 -7.39
C THR A 337 -3.68 16.38 -6.97
N TYR A 338 -3.24 17.36 -7.77
CA TYR A 338 -3.52 18.78 -7.54
C TYR A 338 -4.99 19.16 -7.82
N HIS A 339 -5.73 18.30 -8.53
CA HIS A 339 -7.18 18.46 -8.73
C HIS A 339 -8.00 17.81 -7.60
N VAL A 340 -7.36 17.13 -6.67
CA VAL A 340 -8.02 16.36 -5.61
C VAL A 340 -7.82 17.05 -4.28
N VAL A 341 -8.91 17.28 -3.54
CA VAL A 341 -8.89 17.79 -2.17
C VAL A 341 -9.44 16.70 -1.24
N PRO A 342 -8.74 16.37 -0.14
CA PRO A 342 -9.28 15.48 0.89
C PRO A 342 -10.50 16.09 1.59
N GLY A 343 -11.56 15.29 1.77
CA GLY A 343 -12.84 15.73 2.33
C GLY A 343 -13.89 16.00 1.25
N GLN A 344 -15.17 15.99 1.65
CA GLN A 344 -16.30 16.31 0.77
C GLN A 344 -16.77 17.74 1.01
N LEU A 345 -16.65 18.59 0.00
CA LEU A 345 -17.03 19.99 0.02
C LEU A 345 -17.99 20.27 -1.14
N THR A 346 -19.27 20.42 -0.85
CA THR A 346 -20.27 20.88 -1.82
C THR A 346 -20.06 22.35 -2.18
N ALA A 347 -20.66 22.84 -3.25
CA ALA A 347 -20.55 24.22 -3.69
C ALA A 347 -20.95 25.22 -2.59
N SER A 348 -21.96 24.87 -1.79
CA SER A 348 -22.42 25.65 -0.63
C SER A 348 -21.43 25.68 0.54
N GLN A 349 -20.52 24.69 0.61
CA GLN A 349 -19.47 24.59 1.63
C GLN A 349 -18.16 25.24 1.18
N LEU A 350 -17.98 25.50 -0.11
CA LEU A 350 -16.82 26.23 -0.62
C LEU A 350 -16.84 27.68 -0.12
N ARG A 351 -15.69 28.15 0.35
CA ARG A 351 -15.47 29.52 0.84
C ARG A 351 -14.27 30.11 0.11
N THR A 352 -14.29 31.43 -0.07
CA THR A 352 -13.12 32.14 -0.64
C THR A 352 -11.91 31.96 0.28
N GLY A 353 -10.79 31.50 -0.27
CA GLY A 353 -9.57 31.18 0.49
C GLY A 353 -8.76 30.04 -0.10
N GLU A 354 -7.74 29.59 0.62
CA GLU A 354 -6.88 28.48 0.19
C GLU A 354 -7.36 27.13 0.75
N ILE A 355 -7.29 26.09 -0.09
CA ILE A 355 -7.64 24.71 0.28
C ILE A 355 -6.50 23.77 -0.13
N ASN A 356 -6.00 22.97 0.81
CA ASN A 356 -4.92 22.02 0.55
C ASN A 356 -5.37 20.87 -0.36
N THR A 357 -4.59 20.60 -1.39
CA THR A 357 -4.80 19.47 -2.30
C THR A 357 -4.08 18.21 -1.81
N ALA A 358 -4.38 17.06 -2.42
CA ALA A 358 -3.67 15.81 -2.20
C ALA A 358 -2.21 15.86 -2.67
N GLU A 359 -1.84 16.79 -3.57
CA GLU A 359 -0.44 17.07 -3.93
C GLU A 359 0.32 17.79 -2.80
N GLY A 360 -0.40 18.36 -1.83
CA GLY A 360 0.14 19.06 -0.66
C GLY A 360 0.16 20.59 -0.82
N ARG A 361 0.08 21.12 -2.04
CA ARG A 361 -0.03 22.57 -2.28
C ARG A 361 -1.48 23.04 -2.33
N PRO A 362 -1.78 24.28 -1.90
CA PRO A 362 -3.14 24.77 -1.89
C PRO A 362 -3.61 25.23 -3.27
N VAL A 363 -4.90 25.08 -3.52
CA VAL A 363 -5.64 25.81 -4.57
C VAL A 363 -6.39 26.99 -3.94
N ASN A 364 -6.49 28.09 -4.68
CA ASN A 364 -7.24 29.27 -4.26
C ASN A 364 -8.68 29.17 -4.76
N VAL A 365 -9.66 29.17 -3.86
CA VAL A 365 -11.07 29.23 -4.19
C VAL A 365 -11.53 30.68 -4.12
N ASN A 366 -12.27 31.13 -5.12
CA ASN A 366 -12.97 32.41 -5.12
C ASN A 366 -14.45 32.17 -5.39
N VAL A 367 -15.29 32.56 -4.43
CA VAL A 367 -16.74 32.48 -4.52
C VAL A 367 -17.30 33.89 -4.72
N ASN A 368 -17.79 34.18 -5.92
CA ASN A 368 -18.50 35.42 -6.23
C ASN A 368 -20.01 35.18 -6.15
N VAL A 369 -20.61 35.57 -5.03
CA VAL A 369 -22.03 35.40 -4.76
C VAL A 369 -22.90 36.27 -5.68
N ALA A 370 -22.41 37.45 -6.07
CA ALA A 370 -23.16 38.37 -6.94
C ALA A 370 -23.33 37.83 -8.36
N GLU A 371 -22.30 37.13 -8.87
CA GLU A 371 -22.29 36.53 -10.21
C GLU A 371 -22.65 35.05 -10.21
N ASN A 372 -23.01 34.50 -9.05
CA ASN A 372 -23.23 33.06 -8.81
C ASN A 372 -22.12 32.19 -9.43
N ARG A 373 -20.86 32.58 -9.21
CA ARG A 373 -19.68 31.99 -9.87
C ARG A 373 -18.65 31.54 -8.85
N VAL A 374 -18.12 30.33 -9.04
CA VAL A 374 -17.00 29.79 -8.28
C VAL A 374 -15.81 29.57 -9.23
N THR A 375 -14.63 30.03 -8.83
CA THR A 375 -13.39 29.75 -9.55
C THR A 375 -12.35 29.12 -8.63
N ILE A 376 -11.59 28.16 -9.16
CA ILE A 376 -10.47 27.49 -8.51
C ILE A 376 -9.20 27.93 -9.24
N ASN A 377 -8.35 28.70 -8.57
CA ASN A 377 -7.34 29.55 -9.17
C ASN A 377 -7.98 30.43 -10.25
N ASN A 378 -7.76 30.09 -11.52
CA ASN A 378 -8.33 30.78 -12.69
C ASN A 378 -9.25 29.87 -13.53
N ALA A 379 -9.60 28.69 -13.01
CA ALA A 379 -10.52 27.74 -13.63
C ALA A 379 -11.93 27.98 -13.10
N GLN A 380 -12.90 28.15 -13.98
CA GLN A 380 -14.30 28.32 -13.59
C GLN A 380 -14.96 26.96 -13.40
N VAL A 381 -15.72 26.82 -12.31
CA VAL A 381 -16.60 25.66 -12.11
C VAL A 381 -17.79 25.78 -13.06
N THR A 382 -17.91 24.85 -14.01
CA THR A 382 -18.96 24.82 -15.03
C THR A 382 -20.19 24.02 -14.59
N GLN A 383 -19.97 22.98 -13.80
CA GLN A 383 -21.01 22.18 -13.18
C GLN A 383 -20.55 21.77 -11.78
N ALA A 384 -21.33 22.10 -10.77
CA ALA A 384 -21.00 21.80 -9.38
C ALA A 384 -21.85 20.64 -8.84
N ASP A 385 -21.42 20.09 -7.70
CA ASP A 385 -22.19 19.14 -6.89
C ASP A 385 -22.59 17.84 -7.62
N ILE A 386 -21.72 17.33 -8.50
CA ILE A 386 -21.91 16.00 -9.08
C ILE A 386 -21.61 14.95 -8.00
N ALA A 387 -22.65 14.34 -7.46
CA ALA A 387 -22.55 13.42 -6.33
C ALA A 387 -21.87 12.10 -6.72
N ALA A 388 -20.97 11.64 -5.85
CA ALA A 388 -20.35 10.32 -5.91
C ALA A 388 -20.39 9.64 -4.54
N SER A 389 -20.31 8.31 -4.51
CA SER A 389 -20.37 7.49 -3.31
C SER A 389 -19.19 7.71 -2.35
N ASN A 390 -18.06 8.19 -2.88
CA ASN A 390 -16.86 8.51 -2.11
C ASN A 390 -16.44 9.99 -2.24
N GLY A 391 -17.38 10.89 -2.57
CA GLY A 391 -17.12 12.31 -2.59
C GLY A 391 -18.00 13.13 -3.53
N VAL A 392 -17.46 14.24 -4.04
CA VAL A 392 -18.14 15.15 -4.94
C VAL A 392 -17.21 15.61 -6.06
N ILE A 393 -17.76 15.75 -7.27
CA ILE A 393 -17.06 16.28 -8.44
C ILE A 393 -17.59 17.68 -8.75
N HIS A 394 -16.67 18.62 -8.97
CA HIS A 394 -16.95 19.94 -9.54
C HIS A 394 -16.24 20.03 -10.89
N ALA A 395 -17.00 20.07 -11.98
CA ALA A 395 -16.46 20.20 -13.33
C ALA A 395 -15.84 21.58 -13.52
N ILE A 396 -14.65 21.66 -14.10
CA ILE A 396 -13.95 22.92 -14.35
C ILE A 396 -13.53 23.06 -15.82
N ASN A 397 -13.47 24.31 -16.32
CA ASN A 397 -13.15 24.59 -17.72
C ASN A 397 -11.65 24.69 -18.05
N ARG A 398 -10.76 24.45 -17.08
CA ARG A 398 -9.30 24.54 -17.26
C ARG A 398 -8.59 23.51 -16.40
N VAL A 399 -7.48 22.98 -16.91
CA VAL A 399 -6.57 22.13 -16.12
C VAL A 399 -5.82 22.96 -15.10
N LEU A 400 -5.87 22.57 -13.83
CA LEU A 400 -5.11 23.16 -12.74
C LEU A 400 -3.65 22.68 -12.79
N LEU A 401 -2.72 23.62 -12.63
CA LEU A 401 -1.29 23.35 -12.61
C LEU A 401 -0.69 23.85 -11.30
N PRO A 402 0.11 23.02 -10.61
CA PRO A 402 0.99 23.49 -9.55
C PRO A 402 1.91 24.59 -10.07
N SER A 403 2.21 25.59 -9.24
CA SER A 403 2.99 26.78 -9.64
C SER A 403 4.43 26.50 -10.09
N ASP A 404 4.96 25.31 -9.80
CA ASP A 404 6.29 24.86 -10.22
C ASP A 404 6.28 24.01 -11.50
N ILE A 405 5.11 23.75 -12.09
CA ILE A 405 4.96 23.01 -13.34
C ILE A 405 4.61 23.99 -14.46
N SER A 406 5.52 24.12 -15.43
CA SER A 406 5.23 24.75 -16.72
C SER A 406 4.90 23.67 -17.76
N LEU A 407 3.83 23.89 -18.53
CA LEU A 407 3.46 23.03 -19.66
C LEU A 407 4.27 23.32 -20.94
N ASP A 408 5.20 24.28 -20.88
CA ASP A 408 6.27 24.43 -21.87
C ASP A 408 7.29 23.30 -21.67
N LEU A 409 6.87 22.08 -22.00
CA LEU A 409 7.87 21.09 -22.34
C LEU A 409 8.23 21.32 -23.81
N GLY A 410 9.53 21.47 -24.09
CA GLY A 410 10.02 22.00 -25.36
C GLY A 410 9.64 21.17 -26.60
N THR A 411 10.06 21.65 -27.76
CA THR A 411 9.89 21.00 -29.08
C THR A 411 10.33 19.52 -29.08
N PRO A 412 9.66 18.64 -29.83
CA PRO A 412 10.04 17.23 -29.94
C PRO A 412 11.48 17.08 -30.44
N GLY A 413 12.30 16.31 -29.73
CA GLY A 413 13.66 15.91 -30.18
C GLY A 413 14.83 16.71 -29.62
N GLN A 414 14.60 17.68 -28.73
CA GLN A 414 15.67 18.26 -27.91
C GLN A 414 15.51 17.77 -26.46
N PRO A 415 16.54 17.16 -25.85
CA PRO A 415 16.52 16.98 -24.40
C PRO A 415 16.28 18.36 -23.80
N THR A 416 15.19 18.53 -23.07
CA THR A 416 14.88 19.81 -22.42
C THR A 416 15.93 20.00 -21.34
N ILE A 417 16.98 20.77 -21.67
CA ILE A 417 18.03 21.15 -20.74
C ILE A 417 17.43 22.25 -19.87
N THR A 418 17.15 21.92 -18.61
CA THR A 418 16.66 22.89 -17.62
C THR A 418 17.69 22.94 -16.50
N PRO A 419 18.69 23.82 -16.56
CA PRO A 419 19.73 23.90 -15.54
C PRO A 419 19.14 24.10 -14.14
N GLY A 420 19.66 23.35 -13.17
CA GLY A 420 19.25 23.43 -11.77
C GLY A 420 18.07 22.53 -11.41
N ARG A 421 17.45 21.84 -12.37
CA ARG A 421 16.34 20.92 -12.10
C ARG A 421 16.77 19.73 -11.23
N ALA A 422 15.82 19.09 -10.54
CA ALA A 422 16.07 17.80 -9.91
C ALA A 422 16.22 16.68 -10.96
N THR A 423 17.17 15.79 -10.70
CA THR A 423 17.46 14.56 -11.47
C THR A 423 16.93 13.33 -10.74
N ARG A 424 17.02 12.14 -11.36
CA ARG A 424 16.78 10.86 -10.69
C ARG A 424 17.67 10.66 -9.47
N GLY A 425 18.87 11.22 -9.47
CA GLY A 425 19.79 11.17 -8.34
C GLY A 425 19.52 12.20 -7.24
N GLY A 426 18.46 13.01 -7.36
CA GLY A 426 18.10 14.04 -6.39
C GLY A 426 18.26 15.48 -6.90
N ARG A 427 18.10 16.44 -5.97
CA ARG A 427 18.14 17.88 -6.22
C ARG A 427 19.54 18.37 -6.61
N SER A 428 19.59 19.54 -7.24
CA SER A 428 20.83 20.29 -7.46
C SER A 428 21.34 20.85 -6.13
N TYR A 429 22.65 21.01 -6.01
CA TYR A 429 23.26 21.55 -4.80
C TYR A 429 24.58 22.26 -5.08
N ILE A 430 24.99 23.09 -4.13
CA ILE A 430 26.35 23.63 -4.00
C ILE A 430 26.86 23.32 -2.60
N GLY A 431 28.13 22.97 -2.47
CA GLY A 431 28.66 22.46 -1.22
C GLY A 431 30.15 22.64 -1.06
N ALA A 432 30.62 22.23 0.11
CA ALA A 432 32.02 22.14 0.46
C ALA A 432 32.39 20.68 0.76
N ALA A 433 33.60 20.29 0.42
CA ALA A 433 34.14 18.96 0.61
C ALA A 433 35.59 19.03 1.10
N GLY A 434 36.02 18.00 1.81
CA GLY A 434 37.44 17.69 1.96
C GLY A 434 37.89 16.84 0.76
N ASN A 435 39.05 17.17 0.19
CA ASN A 435 39.73 16.36 -0.80
C ASN A 435 40.84 15.56 -0.11
N ILE A 436 40.88 14.25 -0.39
CA ILE A 436 41.93 13.33 0.04
C ILE A 436 42.64 12.87 -1.22
N GLY A 437 43.82 13.43 -1.44
CA GLY A 437 44.72 13.05 -2.50
C GLY A 437 45.28 11.64 -2.35
N LEU A 438 45.43 10.92 -3.47
CA LEU A 438 45.95 9.55 -3.49
C LEU A 438 47.21 9.39 -4.33
N ARG A 439 47.25 10.05 -5.49
CA ARG A 439 48.35 9.95 -6.46
C ARG A 439 48.32 11.16 -7.36
N GLY A 440 49.50 11.67 -7.74
CA GLY A 440 49.61 12.78 -8.66
C GLY A 440 50.56 13.87 -8.19
N ASP A 441 50.51 15.01 -8.87
CA ASP A 441 51.25 16.23 -8.51
C ASP A 441 50.41 17.53 -8.54
N SER A 442 49.11 17.46 -8.83
CA SER A 442 48.20 18.61 -8.67
C SER A 442 47.50 18.65 -7.31
N ALA A 443 46.76 19.73 -7.02
CA ALA A 443 45.98 19.86 -5.78
C ALA A 443 44.91 18.77 -5.61
N LEU A 444 44.50 18.07 -6.68
CA LEU A 444 43.61 16.92 -6.60
C LEU A 444 44.27 15.73 -5.90
N SER A 445 45.60 15.64 -5.98
CA SER A 445 46.44 14.57 -5.43
C SER A 445 46.91 14.83 -3.99
N GLU A 446 46.46 15.92 -3.36
CA GLU A 446 46.82 16.32 -2.00
C GLU A 446 45.60 16.50 -1.08
N GLY A 447 45.85 16.64 0.22
CA GLY A 447 44.82 16.89 1.23
C GLY A 447 44.40 18.36 1.25
N ASN A 448 43.26 18.70 0.64
CA ASN A 448 42.83 20.07 0.37
C ASN A 448 41.33 20.29 0.64
N ILE A 449 40.86 21.53 0.53
CA ILE A 449 39.42 21.85 0.55
C ILE A 449 38.91 21.96 -0.89
N ALA A 450 37.69 21.51 -1.13
CA ALA A 450 37.04 21.61 -2.42
C ALA A 450 35.65 22.26 -2.31
N VAL A 451 35.27 22.97 -3.36
CA VAL A 451 33.88 23.29 -3.65
C VAL A 451 33.34 22.22 -4.59
N ILE A 452 32.18 21.68 -4.25
CA ILE A 452 31.47 20.68 -5.05
C ILE A 452 30.10 21.23 -5.45
N SER A 453 29.60 20.78 -6.60
CA SER A 453 28.23 21.12 -7.00
C SER A 453 27.61 20.01 -7.83
N LYS A 454 26.29 20.10 -7.95
CA LYS A 454 25.50 19.34 -8.90
C LYS A 454 24.46 20.28 -9.48
N ILE A 455 24.45 20.39 -10.81
CA ILE A 455 23.46 21.14 -11.55
C ILE A 455 22.78 20.15 -12.49
N GLY A 456 21.55 19.77 -12.15
CA GLY A 456 20.75 18.90 -13.02
C GLY A 456 20.43 19.59 -14.34
N LEU A 457 20.61 18.88 -15.44
CA LEU A 457 20.33 19.36 -16.80
C LEU A 457 19.07 18.67 -17.35
N THR A 458 18.98 17.35 -17.19
CA THR A 458 17.84 16.53 -17.64
C THR A 458 17.39 15.60 -16.51
N ASN A 459 16.51 14.63 -16.78
CA ASN A 459 16.11 13.61 -15.80
C ASN A 459 17.33 12.80 -15.31
N ASN A 460 18.31 12.57 -16.18
CA ASN A 460 19.38 11.60 -15.96
C ASN A 460 20.78 12.22 -16.05
N PHE A 461 20.90 13.46 -16.51
CA PHE A 461 22.20 14.11 -16.68
C PHE A 461 22.33 15.35 -15.80
N SER A 462 23.49 15.48 -15.18
CA SER A 462 23.93 16.64 -14.41
C SER A 462 25.32 17.07 -14.86
N VAL A 463 25.65 18.35 -14.70
CA VAL A 463 27.05 18.79 -14.63
C VAL A 463 27.42 18.95 -13.16
N ARG A 464 28.67 18.60 -12.82
CA ARG A 464 29.17 18.76 -11.45
C ARG A 464 30.44 19.62 -11.39
N PRO A 465 30.37 20.92 -11.75
CA PRO A 465 31.51 21.81 -11.60
C PRO A 465 32.03 21.81 -10.16
N GLY A 466 33.34 21.75 -10.00
CA GLY A 466 33.99 21.81 -8.71
C GLY A 466 35.37 22.45 -8.82
N ALA A 467 35.93 22.83 -7.68
CA ALA A 467 37.28 23.36 -7.60
C ALA A 467 37.96 22.80 -6.36
N VAL A 468 39.16 22.26 -6.51
CA VAL A 468 40.02 21.84 -5.40
C VAL A 468 41.07 22.92 -5.18
N PHE A 469 41.07 23.51 -3.99
CA PHE A 469 41.95 24.62 -3.64
C PHE A 469 43.16 24.10 -2.88
N GLY A 470 44.32 24.09 -3.56
CA GLY A 470 45.64 23.94 -2.96
C GLY A 470 46.53 25.13 -3.36
N ASP A 471 47.83 24.91 -3.47
CA ASP A 471 48.78 25.91 -3.97
C ASP A 471 48.45 26.34 -5.41
N ASN A 472 47.99 25.39 -6.22
CA ASN A 472 47.38 25.61 -7.53
C ASN A 472 45.95 25.04 -7.52
N THR A 473 44.99 25.76 -8.09
CA THR A 473 43.59 25.31 -8.07
C THR A 473 43.34 24.36 -9.22
N VAL A 474 42.69 23.22 -8.95
CA VAL A 474 42.23 22.30 -10.00
C VAL A 474 40.72 22.45 -10.16
N VAL A 475 40.28 22.88 -11.33
CA VAL A 475 38.86 23.01 -11.68
C VAL A 475 38.39 21.74 -12.37
N LEU A 476 37.30 21.15 -11.88
CA LEU A 476 36.70 19.93 -12.39
C LEU A 476 35.37 20.28 -13.08
N VAL A 477 35.18 19.85 -14.34
CA VAL A 477 33.92 20.09 -15.07
C VAL A 477 33.41 18.80 -15.74
N PRO A 478 32.92 17.83 -14.96
CA PRO A 478 32.33 16.60 -15.48
C PRO A 478 30.85 16.77 -15.87
N LEU A 479 30.47 16.13 -16.99
CA LEU A 479 29.11 15.72 -17.27
C LEU A 479 28.90 14.32 -16.68
N THR A 480 27.77 14.12 -16.00
CA THR A 480 27.52 12.94 -15.19
C THR A 480 26.14 12.37 -15.47
N PHE A 481 26.04 11.05 -15.47
CA PHE A 481 24.80 10.30 -15.54
C PHE A 481 24.36 9.87 -14.13
N ASP A 482 23.18 10.31 -13.73
CA ASP A 482 22.60 10.06 -12.41
C ASP A 482 21.69 8.83 -12.44
N LEU A 483 22.02 7.86 -11.58
CA LEU A 483 21.28 6.62 -11.44
C LEU A 483 20.13 6.78 -10.42
N ALA A 484 19.15 5.90 -10.52
CA ALA A 484 18.03 5.89 -9.58
C ALA A 484 18.49 5.54 -8.15
N PRO A 485 17.85 6.10 -7.11
CA PRO A 485 18.24 5.87 -5.72
C PRO A 485 18.05 4.40 -5.34
N ARG A 486 18.97 3.87 -4.53
CA ARG A 486 18.88 2.53 -3.92
C ARG A 486 18.73 2.69 -2.42
N SER A 487 17.75 1.99 -1.85
CA SER A 487 17.59 1.92 -0.39
C SER A 487 18.63 0.98 0.19
N VAL A 488 19.37 1.46 1.18
CA VAL A 488 20.31 0.64 1.95
C VAL A 488 19.98 0.75 3.43
N SER A 489 20.15 -0.35 4.17
CA SER A 489 20.03 -0.38 5.63
C SER A 489 21.32 -0.95 6.21
N PRO A 490 22.35 -0.12 6.44
CA PRO A 490 23.66 -0.61 6.87
C PRO A 490 23.66 -1.22 8.28
N THR A 491 22.76 -0.74 9.15
CA THR A 491 22.66 -1.17 10.55
C THR A 491 21.35 -1.89 10.90
N GLY A 492 20.41 -2.02 9.95
CA GLY A 492 19.09 -2.62 10.17
C GLY A 492 18.06 -1.71 10.84
N GLU A 493 18.49 -0.59 11.43
CA GLU A 493 17.62 0.33 12.19
C GLU A 493 17.14 1.54 11.38
N VAL A 494 17.91 1.97 10.37
CA VAL A 494 17.60 3.16 9.55
C VAL A 494 17.90 2.89 8.07
N THR A 495 16.94 3.20 7.21
CA THR A 495 17.07 3.10 5.75
C THR A 495 17.48 4.45 5.15
N PHE A 496 18.52 4.46 4.31
CA PHE A 496 18.96 5.65 3.58
C PHE A 496 18.83 5.42 2.07
N GLY A 497 18.45 6.47 1.34
CA GLY A 497 18.52 6.46 -0.13
C GLY A 497 19.92 6.88 -0.58
N ILE A 498 20.56 6.07 -1.41
CA ILE A 498 21.84 6.39 -2.05
C ILE A 498 21.62 6.53 -3.55
N SER A 499 22.08 7.62 -4.14
CA SER A 499 21.99 7.92 -5.56
C SER A 499 23.36 7.88 -6.22
N PRO A 500 23.75 6.78 -6.90
CA PRO A 500 25.03 6.68 -7.57
C PRO A 500 25.08 7.54 -8.84
N TYR A 501 26.29 7.94 -9.23
CA TYR A 501 26.54 8.61 -10.51
C TYR A 501 27.92 8.24 -11.06
N LEU A 502 28.07 8.40 -12.37
CA LEU A 502 29.33 8.27 -13.10
C LEU A 502 29.41 9.33 -14.19
N GLY A 503 30.61 9.77 -14.53
CA GLY A 503 30.77 10.79 -15.55
C GLY A 503 32.19 10.96 -16.05
N ALA A 504 32.29 11.83 -17.04
CA ALA A 504 33.54 12.24 -17.64
C ALA A 504 33.48 13.73 -17.99
N GLY A 505 34.65 14.35 -18.13
CA GLY A 505 34.75 15.74 -18.56
C GLY A 505 36.18 16.19 -18.61
N VAL A 506 36.43 17.40 -18.12
CA VAL A 506 37.76 18.00 -18.11
C VAL A 506 38.18 18.39 -16.70
N ALA A 507 39.47 18.28 -16.44
CA ALA A 507 40.15 18.89 -15.31
C ALA A 507 41.08 19.97 -15.84
N ILE A 508 41.14 21.12 -15.16
CA ILE A 508 41.98 22.26 -15.54
C ILE A 508 42.84 22.59 -14.34
N ASP A 509 44.15 22.40 -14.46
CA ASP A 509 45.10 22.88 -13.46
C ASP A 509 45.48 24.33 -13.76
N THR A 510 45.38 25.20 -12.75
CA THR A 510 45.69 26.63 -12.88
C THR A 510 47.12 26.96 -12.42
N SER A 511 48.03 26.00 -12.52
CA SER A 511 49.46 26.22 -12.26
C SER A 511 50.10 27.12 -13.34
N ASN A 512 51.38 27.45 -13.16
CA ASN A 512 52.12 28.30 -14.10
C ASN A 512 52.21 27.68 -15.50
N ASP A 513 52.11 26.35 -15.59
CA ASP A 513 52.07 25.56 -16.81
C ASP A 513 50.66 24.96 -16.98
N ALA A 514 49.65 25.82 -17.05
CA ALA A 514 48.24 25.43 -17.06
C ALA A 514 47.96 24.27 -18.03
N ASP A 515 47.43 23.17 -17.50
CA ASP A 515 47.16 21.94 -18.25
C ASP A 515 45.66 21.60 -18.20
N VAL A 516 45.17 20.98 -19.28
CA VAL A 516 43.78 20.57 -19.43
C VAL A 516 43.72 19.10 -19.79
N GLY A 517 43.24 18.31 -18.84
CA GLY A 517 43.22 16.86 -18.93
C GLY A 517 41.82 16.29 -19.02
N LEU A 518 41.72 15.05 -19.51
CA LEU A 518 40.48 14.29 -19.39
C LEU A 518 40.19 14.00 -17.91
N LEU A 519 38.92 14.04 -17.52
CA LEU A 519 38.48 13.71 -16.16
C LEU A 519 37.53 12.52 -16.22
N LEU A 520 37.74 11.54 -15.36
CA LEU A 520 36.75 10.52 -15.01
C LEU A 520 36.29 10.73 -13.57
N THR A 521 34.99 10.68 -13.33
CA THR A 521 34.42 10.85 -11.99
C THR A 521 33.33 9.82 -11.72
N GLY A 522 33.21 9.41 -10.46
CA GLY A 522 32.12 8.57 -10.00
C GLY A 522 31.89 8.78 -8.52
N GLY A 523 30.65 8.62 -8.07
CA GLY A 523 30.32 8.88 -6.69
C GLY A 523 28.90 8.53 -6.30
N VAL A 524 28.53 8.96 -5.11
CA VAL A 524 27.23 8.73 -4.49
C VAL A 524 26.75 9.99 -3.80
N ASP A 525 25.48 10.33 -4.03
CA ASP A 525 24.75 11.36 -3.29
C ASP A 525 23.83 10.67 -2.27
N VAL A 526 23.85 11.12 -1.01
CA VAL A 526 22.99 10.63 0.08
C VAL A 526 22.17 11.79 0.64
N PRO A 527 20.89 11.93 0.25
CA PRO A 527 20.02 12.97 0.78
C PRO A 527 19.81 12.77 2.28
N LEU A 528 20.17 13.76 3.11
CA LEU A 528 19.96 13.70 4.56
C LEU A 528 18.64 14.34 4.97
N ALA A 529 18.16 15.33 4.20
CA ALA A 529 16.91 16.04 4.40
C ALA A 529 16.50 16.80 3.12
N THR A 530 15.44 17.62 3.17
CA THR A 530 15.05 18.48 2.04
C THR A 530 16.12 19.49 1.65
N ARG A 531 16.96 19.92 2.61
CA ARG A 531 17.94 21.00 2.43
C ARG A 531 19.39 20.54 2.22
N PHE A 532 19.75 19.30 2.58
CA PHE A 532 21.14 18.86 2.59
C PHE A 532 21.34 17.49 1.94
N THR A 533 22.46 17.35 1.23
CA THR A 533 22.91 16.11 0.58
C THR A 533 24.36 15.85 0.96
N LEU A 534 24.69 14.64 1.42
CA LEU A 534 26.08 14.19 1.50
C LEU A 534 26.55 13.74 0.12
N ASN A 535 27.79 14.06 -0.22
CA ASN A 535 28.43 13.59 -1.44
C ASN A 535 29.73 12.87 -1.10
N GLY A 536 29.95 11.74 -1.77
CA GLY A 536 31.25 11.08 -1.84
C GLY A 536 31.61 10.79 -3.29
N ALA A 537 32.79 11.24 -3.72
CA ALA A 537 33.24 11.14 -5.11
C ALA A 537 34.69 10.67 -5.21
N VAL A 538 35.02 9.99 -6.31
CA VAL A 538 36.38 9.71 -6.75
C VAL A 538 36.57 10.41 -8.09
N ASN A 539 37.66 11.16 -8.23
CA ASN A 539 38.01 11.90 -9.42
C ASN A 539 39.40 11.46 -9.89
N ALA A 540 39.52 11.14 -11.18
CA ALA A 540 40.78 10.81 -11.83
C ALA A 540 40.99 11.76 -13.02
N ALA A 541 41.93 12.69 -12.90
CA ALA A 541 42.32 13.63 -13.94
C ALA A 541 43.56 13.12 -14.68
N PHE A 542 43.53 13.15 -16.01
CA PHE A 542 44.63 12.77 -16.89
C PHE A 542 45.24 14.04 -17.47
N LEU A 543 45.96 14.76 -16.62
CA LEU A 543 46.83 15.88 -16.98
C LEU A 543 48.15 15.32 -17.56
N ASP A 544 49.28 15.99 -17.37
CA ASP A 544 50.64 15.46 -17.60
C ASP A 544 50.87 14.11 -16.92
N ARG A 545 50.23 13.91 -15.75
CA ARG A 545 50.13 12.63 -15.05
C ARG A 545 48.70 12.35 -14.63
N THR A 546 48.45 11.10 -14.24
CA THR A 546 47.15 10.72 -13.67
C THR A 546 47.09 11.12 -12.20
N ASP A 547 46.26 12.13 -11.92
CA ASP A 547 45.98 12.61 -10.58
C ASP A 547 44.66 12.03 -10.07
N VAL A 548 44.66 11.55 -8.83
CA VAL A 548 43.51 10.89 -8.22
C VAL A 548 43.23 11.47 -6.86
N GLY A 549 41.97 11.88 -6.65
CA GLY A 549 41.47 12.43 -5.39
C GLY A 549 40.10 11.86 -5.01
N ILE A 550 39.89 11.67 -3.71
CA ILE A 550 38.58 11.33 -3.13
C ILE A 550 38.01 12.58 -2.46
N GLN A 551 36.76 12.92 -2.78
CA GLN A 551 36.05 14.04 -2.16
C GLN A 551 34.93 13.53 -1.26
N LEU A 552 34.82 14.11 -0.06
CA LEU A 552 33.73 13.85 0.87
C LEU A 552 33.19 15.19 1.37
N GLY A 553 31.90 15.46 1.17
CA GLY A 553 31.33 16.78 1.43
C GLY A 553 29.83 16.82 1.69
N VAL A 554 29.36 18.03 1.96
CA VAL A 554 27.94 18.36 2.19
C VAL A 554 27.53 19.45 1.21
N GLY A 555 26.43 19.20 0.49
CA GLY A 555 25.77 20.16 -0.39
C GLY A 555 24.50 20.73 0.23
N PHE A 556 24.25 22.02 -0.02
CA PHE A 556 22.98 22.70 0.23
C PHE A 556 22.12 22.65 -1.04
N ASN A 557 20.93 22.10 -0.93
CA ASN A 557 20.04 21.87 -2.06
C ASN A 557 19.31 23.16 -2.47
N PHE A 558 19.20 23.41 -3.78
CA PHE A 558 18.37 24.48 -4.34
C PHE A 558 17.32 23.92 -5.32
#